data_AF-A0A0M3KHS7-F1
#
_entry.id   AF-A0A0M3KHS7-F1
#
_cell.length_a   1.000
_cell.length_b   1.000
_cell.length_c   1.000
_cell.angle_alpha   90.00
_cell.angle_beta   90.00
_cell.angle_gamma   90.00
#
_symmetry.space_group_name_H-M   'P 1'
#
loop_
_entity.id
_entity.type
_entity.pdbx_description
1 polymer ?
#
loop_
_entity_poly.entity_id
_entity_poly.type
_entity_poly.pdbx_seq_one_letter_code
_entity_poly.pdbx_strand_id
1 'polypeptide(L)'
;MTRNDALQQLLLSTGHAIIIDRVEGDPQWVSEVDEFELQHLLTKQYITPVNIIDWMTERVKPPAALSRIRGNKTGLLLMELRAKLAASLSTQNRIPLVSPFQSANELRTLITSHMICFTSESVFHFLYPAQIRTGTVNEPPLPSPTHFIAKQAIRYFGLCKEDAEWILESPYSVDCWHRMNTIIEQSGASLDKIQVWYMDERQRAIKAALSLMFEQHSSLLRALLDTNDALLVYCCRFASIDGELSIGMRERDLRAWLFNIDIDTKQ
;
A
#
# COMPACT_ATOMS: atom_id res chain seq x y z
N MET A 1 13.41 -2.53 28.26
CA MET A 1 12.91 -2.69 26.89
C MET A 1 12.02 -3.91 26.87
N THR A 2 10.72 -3.73 26.64
CA THR A 2 9.80 -4.85 26.55
C THR A 2 10.14 -5.66 25.31
N ARG A 3 9.97 -6.99 25.38
CA ARG A 3 10.46 -7.95 24.39
C ARG A 3 9.91 -7.78 22.95
N ASN A 4 9.03 -6.81 22.69
CA ASN A 4 8.27 -6.65 21.44
C ASN A 4 7.93 -5.19 21.11
N ASP A 5 8.85 -4.24 21.30
CA ASP A 5 8.62 -2.82 20.99
C ASP A 5 8.20 -2.61 19.52
N ALA A 6 8.76 -3.40 18.57
CA ALA A 6 8.38 -3.35 17.16
C ALA A 6 6.90 -3.69 16.89
N LEU A 7 6.35 -4.73 17.53
CA LEU A 7 4.95 -5.12 17.36
C LEU A 7 4.00 -4.08 17.98
N GLN A 8 4.41 -3.45 19.08
CA GLN A 8 3.64 -2.35 19.65
C GLN A 8 3.62 -1.15 18.70
N GLN A 9 4.76 -0.80 18.10
CA GLN A 9 4.83 0.26 17.11
C GLN A 9 3.98 -0.07 15.88
N LEU A 10 4.01 -1.31 15.39
CA LEU A 10 3.16 -1.75 14.29
C LEU A 10 1.67 -1.58 14.62
N LEU A 11 1.23 -2.02 15.80
CA LEU A 11 -0.17 -1.84 16.21
C LEU A 11 -0.55 -0.35 16.30
N LEU A 12 0.32 0.50 16.87
CA LEU A 12 0.12 1.95 16.95
C LEU A 12 0.05 2.61 15.56
N SER A 13 0.84 2.09 14.63
CA SER A 13 0.96 2.63 13.28
C SER A 13 -0.32 2.44 12.44
N THR A 14 -1.18 1.47 12.81
CA THR A 14 -2.53 1.31 12.21
C THR A 14 -3.47 2.51 12.47
N GLY A 15 -3.09 3.45 13.33
CA GLY A 15 -3.79 4.72 13.51
C GLY A 15 -5.24 4.55 13.97
N HIS A 16 -6.19 5.05 13.17
CA HIS A 16 -7.63 4.97 13.44
C HIS A 16 -8.34 3.91 12.59
N ALA A 17 -7.59 3.06 11.87
CA ALA A 17 -8.19 2.03 11.03
C ALA A 17 -9.02 1.04 11.86
N ILE A 18 -10.10 0.53 11.26
CA ILE A 18 -10.81 -0.64 11.77
C ILE A 18 -9.92 -1.86 11.49
N ILE A 19 -9.54 -2.58 12.55
CA ILE A 19 -8.76 -3.81 12.42
C ILE A 19 -9.74 -4.96 12.27
N ILE A 20 -9.60 -5.74 11.21
CA ILE A 20 -10.41 -6.92 10.94
C ILE A 20 -9.56 -8.18 10.92
N ASP A 21 -10.02 -9.21 11.62
CA ASP A 21 -9.48 -10.55 11.51
C ASP A 21 -10.25 -11.29 10.41
N ARG A 22 -9.54 -11.65 9.33
CA ARG A 22 -10.12 -12.29 8.14
C ARG A 22 -9.76 -13.78 8.04
N VAL A 23 -9.14 -14.34 9.06
CA VAL A 23 -8.78 -15.75 9.09
C VAL A 23 -10.06 -16.59 9.18
N GLU A 24 -10.08 -17.76 8.53
CA GLU A 24 -11.15 -18.73 8.72
C GLU A 24 -11.14 -19.21 10.17
N GLY A 25 -12.26 -19.04 10.88
CA GLY A 25 -12.32 -19.33 12.30
C GLY A 25 -13.71 -19.16 12.89
N ASP A 26 -13.78 -19.16 14.21
CA ASP A 26 -15.02 -18.95 14.96
C ASP A 26 -15.63 -17.57 14.62
N PRO A 27 -16.85 -17.50 14.07
CA PRO A 27 -17.55 -16.25 13.73
C PRO A 27 -17.67 -15.24 14.87
N GLN A 28 -17.54 -15.67 16.13
CA GLN A 28 -17.49 -14.74 17.27
C GLN A 28 -16.16 -13.97 17.34
N TRP A 29 -15.06 -14.58 16.92
CA TRP A 29 -13.71 -14.05 17.04
C TRP A 29 -13.23 -13.37 15.77
N VAL A 30 -13.51 -13.97 14.62
CA VAL A 30 -13.13 -13.44 13.30
C VAL A 30 -14.26 -12.61 12.70
N SER A 31 -13.95 -11.79 11.70
CA SER A 31 -14.96 -11.03 10.97
C SER A 31 -15.52 -11.89 9.83
N GLU A 32 -16.83 -12.15 9.86
CA GLU A 32 -17.51 -12.82 8.74
C GLU A 32 -17.57 -11.95 7.47
N VAL A 33 -17.28 -10.66 7.61
CA VAL A 33 -17.38 -9.63 6.57
C VAL A 33 -16.01 -9.20 6.14
N ASP A 34 -15.82 -9.05 4.82
CA ASP A 34 -14.52 -8.75 4.26
C ASP A 34 -14.21 -7.25 4.20
N GLU A 35 -12.93 -6.95 3.97
CA GLU A 35 -12.48 -5.56 3.81
C GLU A 35 -13.30 -4.84 2.73
N PHE A 36 -13.64 -5.55 1.65
CA PHE A 36 -14.36 -4.99 0.52
C PHE A 36 -15.78 -4.57 0.89
N GLU A 37 -16.52 -5.44 1.57
CA GLU A 37 -17.88 -5.17 2.02
C GLU A 37 -17.89 -4.02 3.03
N LEU A 38 -16.97 -4.01 4.01
CA LEU A 38 -16.87 -2.89 4.96
C LEU A 38 -16.52 -1.56 4.29
N GLN A 39 -15.54 -1.55 3.38
CA GLN A 39 -15.19 -0.35 2.61
C GLN A 39 -16.38 0.14 1.78
N HIS A 40 -17.08 -0.77 1.11
CA HIS A 40 -18.28 -0.42 0.33
C HIS A 40 -19.38 0.17 1.22
N LEU A 41 -19.62 -0.41 2.40
CA LEU A 41 -20.62 0.12 3.33
C LEU A 41 -20.25 1.51 3.84
N LEU A 42 -18.96 1.75 4.14
CA LEU A 42 -18.46 3.05 4.57
C LEU A 42 -18.52 4.14 3.49
N THR A 43 -18.80 3.80 2.23
CA THR A 43 -19.12 4.81 1.20
C THR A 43 -20.52 5.41 1.36
N LYS A 44 -21.40 4.78 2.14
CA LYS A 44 -22.80 5.19 2.32
C LYS A 44 -22.90 6.22 3.44
N GLN A 45 -23.48 7.39 3.16
CA GLN A 45 -23.56 8.52 4.10
C GLN A 45 -24.18 8.18 5.47
N TYR A 46 -25.08 7.19 5.52
CA TYR A 46 -25.78 6.78 6.74
C TYR A 46 -25.08 5.66 7.52
N ILE A 47 -23.97 5.12 7.00
CA ILE A 47 -23.17 4.08 7.69
C ILE A 47 -21.86 4.71 8.14
N THR A 48 -21.68 4.77 9.45
CA THR A 48 -20.46 5.26 10.09
C THR A 48 -19.64 4.11 10.66
N PRO A 49 -18.33 4.31 10.91
CA PRO A 49 -17.51 3.34 11.65
C PRO A 49 -18.13 2.96 13.00
N VAL A 50 -18.81 3.90 13.68
CA VAL A 50 -19.50 3.65 14.96
C VAL A 50 -20.60 2.62 14.79
N ASN A 51 -21.41 2.73 13.72
CA ASN A 51 -22.47 1.75 13.46
C ASN A 51 -21.90 0.34 13.30
N ILE A 52 -20.79 0.20 12.56
CA ILE A 52 -20.12 -1.08 12.33
C ILE A 52 -19.61 -1.67 13.65
N ILE A 53 -18.96 -0.85 14.49
CA ILE A 53 -18.46 -1.28 15.80
C ILE A 53 -19.62 -1.69 16.72
N ASP A 54 -20.74 -0.95 16.73
CA ASP A 54 -21.92 -1.31 17.53
C ASP A 54 -22.55 -2.64 17.09
N TRP A 55 -22.53 -2.94 15.78
CA TRP A 55 -22.99 -4.23 15.26
C TRP A 55 -22.01 -5.37 15.61
N MET A 56 -20.70 -5.17 15.43
CA MET A 56 -19.67 -6.15 15.79
C MET A 56 -19.64 -6.46 17.29
N THR A 57 -19.87 -5.45 18.14
CA THR A 57 -19.97 -5.60 19.60
C THR A 57 -21.35 -6.05 20.08
N GLU A 58 -22.28 -6.31 19.15
CA GLU A 58 -23.66 -6.71 19.40
C GLU A 58 -24.47 -5.75 20.31
N ARG A 59 -24.02 -4.50 20.45
CA ARG A 59 -24.75 -3.46 21.20
C ARG A 59 -26.03 -3.05 20.51
N VAL A 60 -25.99 -3.06 19.18
CA VAL A 60 -27.12 -2.72 18.32
C VAL A 60 -27.31 -3.83 17.31
N LYS A 61 -28.56 -4.26 17.10
CA LYS A 61 -28.86 -5.25 16.07
C LYS A 61 -28.72 -4.61 14.68
N PRO A 62 -27.89 -5.16 13.77
CA PRO A 62 -27.81 -4.65 12.41
C PRO A 62 -29.13 -4.83 11.65
N PRO A 63 -29.39 -4.00 10.61
CA PRO A 63 -30.46 -4.25 9.65
C PRO A 63 -30.39 -5.67 9.08
N ALA A 64 -31.52 -6.26 8.68
CA ALA A 64 -31.58 -7.64 8.21
C ALA A 64 -30.58 -7.93 7.07
N ALA A 65 -30.45 -6.99 6.13
CA ALA A 65 -29.49 -7.06 5.01
C ALA A 65 -28.02 -7.05 5.43
N LEU A 66 -27.71 -6.57 6.64
CA LEU A 66 -26.34 -6.44 7.20
C LEU A 66 -26.15 -7.35 8.41
N SER A 67 -27.00 -8.38 8.56
CA SER A 67 -27.03 -9.27 9.72
C SER A 67 -25.72 -10.02 9.97
N ARG A 68 -24.88 -10.14 8.94
CA ARG A 68 -23.55 -10.77 8.94
C ARG A 68 -22.44 -9.89 9.52
N ILE A 69 -22.67 -8.59 9.71
CA ILE A 69 -21.68 -7.70 10.33
C ILE A 69 -21.70 -7.93 11.84
N ARG A 70 -21.04 -8.99 12.28
CA ARG A 70 -20.88 -9.43 13.67
C ARG A 70 -19.48 -10.00 13.88
N GLY A 71 -19.12 -10.29 15.13
CA GLY A 71 -17.84 -10.91 15.48
C GLY A 71 -16.68 -9.91 15.50
N ASN A 72 -15.53 -10.31 14.95
CA ASN A 72 -14.29 -9.53 14.93
C ASN A 72 -13.73 -9.19 16.32
N LYS A 73 -13.98 -10.04 17.33
CA LYS A 73 -13.49 -9.81 18.69
C LYS A 73 -11.96 -9.67 18.75
N THR A 74 -11.22 -10.39 17.92
CA THR A 74 -9.75 -10.23 17.81
C THR A 74 -9.38 -8.81 17.38
N GLY A 75 -9.99 -8.30 16.32
CA GLY A 75 -9.76 -6.94 15.83
C GLY A 75 -10.17 -5.88 16.86
N LEU A 76 -11.32 -6.06 17.52
CA LEU A 76 -11.80 -5.19 18.59
C LEU A 76 -10.82 -5.11 19.78
N LEU A 77 -10.29 -6.24 20.23
CA LEU A 77 -9.28 -6.30 21.29
C LEU A 77 -7.99 -5.58 20.89
N LEU A 78 -7.52 -5.76 19.65
CA LEU A 78 -6.35 -5.05 19.13
C LEU A 78 -6.58 -3.54 19.09
N MET A 79 -7.77 -3.09 18.69
CA MET A 79 -8.13 -1.67 18.70
C MET A 79 -8.19 -1.09 20.12
N GLU A 80 -8.69 -1.84 21.09
CA GLU A 80 -8.67 -1.45 22.51
C GLU A 80 -7.24 -1.35 23.06
N LEU A 81 -6.40 -2.36 22.77
CA LEU A 81 -4.98 -2.36 23.16
C LEU A 81 -4.24 -1.18 22.51
N ARG A 82 -4.48 -0.90 21.23
CA ARG A 82 -3.93 0.26 20.52
C ARG A 82 -4.28 1.56 21.23
N ALA A 83 -5.54 1.75 21.64
CA ALA A 83 -5.97 2.94 22.35
C ALA A 83 -5.27 3.08 23.72
N LYS A 84 -5.12 1.98 24.47
CA LYS A 84 -4.41 1.96 25.76
C LYS A 84 -2.91 2.29 25.59
N LEU A 85 -2.24 1.69 24.60
CA LEU A 85 -0.83 1.96 24.30
C LEU A 85 -0.61 3.41 23.84
N ALA A 86 -1.52 3.94 23.02
CA ALA A 86 -1.43 5.33 22.57
C ALA A 86 -1.57 6.33 23.73
N ALA A 87 -2.34 5.99 24.77
CA ALA A 87 -2.51 6.82 25.96
C ALA A 87 -1.32 6.70 26.95
N SER A 88 -0.62 5.56 26.99
CA SER A 88 0.47 5.33 27.94
C SER A 88 1.85 5.78 27.45
N LEU A 89 2.05 5.86 26.13
CA LEU A 89 3.31 6.26 25.52
C LEU A 89 3.31 7.77 25.19
N SER A 90 4.20 8.55 25.79
CA SER A 90 4.52 9.90 25.30
C SER A 90 5.16 9.76 23.92
N THR A 91 4.35 9.97 22.87
CA THR A 91 4.62 9.59 21.47
C THR A 91 5.75 10.39 20.82
N GLN A 92 7.02 10.07 21.11
CA GLN A 92 8.15 10.62 20.32
C GLN A 92 8.72 9.63 19.29
N ASN A 93 8.53 8.32 19.47
CA ASN A 93 9.08 7.29 18.57
C ASN A 93 7.99 6.42 17.93
N ARG A 94 6.98 7.03 17.30
CA ARG A 94 6.10 6.25 16.42
C ARG A 94 6.86 5.93 15.14
N ILE A 95 6.96 4.65 14.80
CA ILE A 95 7.40 4.24 13.47
C ILE A 95 6.21 4.45 12.53
N PRO A 96 6.27 5.37 11.55
CA PRO A 96 5.19 5.52 10.60
C PRO A 96 5.13 4.29 9.68
N LEU A 97 3.92 3.83 9.32
CA LEU A 97 3.72 2.77 8.31
C LEU A 97 4.27 3.17 6.93
N VAL A 98 4.37 4.48 6.69
CA VAL A 98 4.91 5.06 5.46
C VAL A 98 5.82 6.21 5.87
N SER A 99 7.09 6.13 5.52
CA SER A 99 8.02 7.23 5.78
C SER A 99 7.54 8.50 5.07
N PRO A 100 7.51 9.67 5.74
CA PRO A 100 7.15 10.91 5.08
C PRO A 100 8.09 11.19 3.91
N PHE A 101 7.55 11.61 2.77
CA PHE A 101 8.37 12.10 1.68
C PHE A 101 9.13 13.36 2.12
N GLN A 102 10.46 13.33 2.01
CA GLN A 102 11.30 14.50 2.33
C GLN A 102 10.90 15.74 1.52
N SER A 103 10.37 15.54 0.31
CA SER A 103 9.90 16.59 -0.59
C SER A 103 8.42 16.99 -0.39
N ALA A 104 7.76 16.55 0.69
CA ALA A 104 6.33 16.80 0.89
C ALA A 104 5.95 18.31 0.87
N ASN A 105 6.81 19.18 1.40
CA ASN A 105 6.58 20.62 1.38
C ASN A 105 6.71 21.22 -0.02
N GLU A 106 7.66 20.74 -0.83
CA GLU A 106 7.83 21.18 -2.21
C GLU A 106 6.64 20.74 -3.06
N LEU A 107 6.21 19.49 -2.91
CA LEU A 107 5.05 18.94 -3.63
C LEU A 107 3.79 19.78 -3.40
N ARG A 108 3.54 20.24 -2.16
CA ARG A 108 2.39 21.12 -1.85
C ARG A 108 2.36 22.41 -2.66
N THR A 109 3.51 22.92 -3.08
CA THR A 109 3.59 24.16 -3.88
C THR A 109 3.57 23.92 -5.38
N LEU A 110 3.78 22.68 -5.82
CA LEU A 110 3.93 22.32 -7.23
C LEU A 110 2.67 21.71 -7.85
N ILE A 111 1.71 21.28 -7.03
CA ILE A 111 0.51 20.56 -7.50
C ILE A 111 -0.76 21.40 -7.31
N THR A 112 -1.75 21.18 -8.18
CA THR A 112 -3.10 21.75 -8.10
C THR A 112 -4.09 20.74 -7.51
N SER A 113 -5.35 21.16 -7.38
CA SER A 113 -6.46 20.28 -7.01
C SER A 113 -6.94 19.37 -8.15
N HIS A 114 -6.45 19.58 -9.38
CA HIS A 114 -6.77 18.71 -10.50
C HIS A 114 -6.14 17.33 -10.25
N MET A 115 -6.97 16.30 -10.21
CA MET A 115 -6.55 14.96 -9.79
C MET A 115 -6.65 13.96 -10.94
N ILE A 116 -5.53 13.30 -11.23
CA ILE A 116 -5.46 12.19 -12.17
C ILE A 116 -5.25 10.89 -11.38
N CYS A 117 -6.28 10.06 -11.36
CA CYS A 117 -6.21 8.73 -10.76
C CYS A 117 -5.61 7.74 -11.76
N PHE A 118 -4.76 6.85 -11.27
CA PHE A 118 -4.19 5.78 -12.07
C PHE A 118 -4.13 4.46 -11.30
N THR A 119 -3.95 3.35 -12.01
CA THR A 119 -3.83 1.99 -11.47
C THR A 119 -2.48 1.37 -11.85
N SER A 120 -2.22 0.13 -11.42
CA SER A 120 -1.02 -0.63 -11.77
C SER A 120 -0.88 -0.93 -13.27
N GLU A 121 -1.98 -0.82 -14.02
CA GLU A 121 -2.03 -0.97 -15.47
C GLU A 121 -1.62 0.31 -16.23
N SER A 122 -1.50 1.44 -15.52
CA SER A 122 -1.13 2.72 -16.12
C SER A 122 0.34 2.79 -16.52
N VAL A 123 0.62 3.58 -17.56
CA VAL A 123 1.98 3.96 -18.01
C VAL A 123 2.81 4.67 -16.94
N PHE A 124 2.16 5.21 -15.90
CA PHE A 124 2.84 5.87 -14.77
C PHE A 124 3.34 4.89 -13.72
N HIS A 125 2.91 3.62 -13.77
CA HIS A 125 3.26 2.63 -12.78
C HIS A 125 4.52 1.84 -13.17
N PHE A 126 5.36 1.47 -12.20
CA PHE A 126 6.58 0.70 -12.44
C PHE A 126 6.34 -0.74 -12.92
N LEU A 127 5.09 -1.21 -12.84
CA LEU A 127 4.64 -2.48 -13.41
C LEU A 127 4.38 -2.38 -14.91
N TYR A 128 4.29 -1.18 -15.49
CA TYR A 128 4.14 -1.00 -16.93
C TYR A 128 5.31 -1.68 -17.66
N PRO A 129 5.05 -2.54 -18.66
CA PRO A 129 6.08 -3.40 -19.29
C PRO A 129 6.93 -2.64 -20.31
N ALA A 130 7.52 -1.51 -19.91
CA ALA A 130 8.45 -0.73 -20.71
C ALA A 130 9.88 -1.23 -20.51
N GLN A 131 10.47 -1.78 -21.57
CA GLN A 131 11.84 -2.28 -21.55
C GLN A 131 12.85 -1.18 -21.19
N ILE A 132 13.75 -1.41 -20.23
CA ILE A 132 14.76 -0.42 -19.80
C ILE A 132 16.19 -0.96 -19.84
N ARG A 133 17.16 -0.06 -19.99
CA ARG A 133 18.60 -0.34 -19.99
C ARG A 133 19.27 0.31 -18.79
N THR A 134 20.24 -0.38 -18.19
CA THR A 134 20.96 0.06 -16.98
C THR A 134 22.28 0.77 -17.26
N GLY A 135 22.57 1.08 -18.53
CA GLY A 135 23.79 1.82 -18.94
C GLY A 135 25.04 0.96 -19.14
N THR A 136 25.03 -0.32 -18.77
CA THR A 136 26.10 -1.27 -19.11
C THR A 136 25.91 -1.76 -20.55
N VAL A 137 26.80 -1.36 -21.46
CA VAL A 137 26.71 -1.60 -22.93
C VAL A 137 26.49 -3.07 -23.29
N ASN A 138 26.95 -4.00 -22.46
CA ASN A 138 26.87 -5.43 -22.69
C ASN A 138 25.73 -6.15 -21.94
N GLU A 139 24.96 -5.47 -21.09
CA GLU A 139 23.82 -6.11 -20.44
C GLU A 139 22.59 -6.11 -21.36
N PRO A 140 21.88 -7.25 -21.45
CA PRO A 140 20.60 -7.28 -22.14
C PRO A 140 19.63 -6.31 -21.46
N PRO A 141 18.75 -5.67 -22.24
CA PRO A 141 17.73 -4.80 -21.67
C PRO A 141 16.80 -5.60 -20.76
N LEU A 142 16.38 -4.96 -19.67
CA LEU A 142 15.44 -5.53 -18.72
C LEU A 142 14.02 -5.40 -19.26
N PRO A 143 13.15 -6.44 -19.12
CA PRO A 143 11.80 -6.40 -19.68
C PRO A 143 10.93 -5.25 -19.17
N SER A 144 11.13 -4.81 -17.92
CA SER A 144 10.37 -3.71 -17.32
C SER A 144 11.11 -3.03 -16.16
N PRO A 145 10.62 -1.87 -15.65
CA PRO A 145 11.16 -1.23 -14.46
C PRO A 145 11.14 -2.14 -13.22
N THR A 146 10.15 -3.04 -13.15
CA THR A 146 10.04 -4.05 -12.09
C THR A 146 11.26 -4.96 -12.01
N HIS A 147 11.81 -5.38 -13.16
CA HIS A 147 12.98 -6.27 -13.19
C HIS A 147 14.24 -5.56 -12.68
N PHE A 148 14.33 -4.24 -12.85
CA PHE A 148 15.39 -3.45 -12.23
C PHE A 148 15.23 -3.44 -10.71
N ILE A 149 14.02 -3.21 -10.21
CA ILE A 149 13.72 -3.24 -8.77
C ILE A 149 14.06 -4.62 -8.19
N ALA A 150 13.69 -5.70 -8.89
CA ALA A 150 14.03 -7.07 -8.51
C ALA A 150 15.54 -7.30 -8.42
N LYS A 151 16.33 -6.81 -9.40
CA LYS A 151 17.81 -6.84 -9.32
C LYS A 151 18.34 -6.10 -8.09
N GLN A 152 17.75 -4.96 -7.71
CA GLN A 152 18.15 -4.25 -6.48
C GLN A 152 17.77 -5.03 -5.23
N ALA A 153 16.58 -5.64 -5.19
CA ALA A 153 16.14 -6.48 -4.08
C ALA A 153 17.05 -7.70 -3.88
N ILE A 154 17.38 -8.41 -4.96
CA ILE A 154 18.30 -9.56 -4.96
C ILE A 154 19.64 -9.16 -4.31
N ARG A 155 20.20 -8.02 -4.71
CA ARG A 155 21.46 -7.50 -4.15
C ARG A 155 21.32 -7.10 -2.67
N TYR A 156 20.25 -6.38 -2.33
CA TYR A 156 20.02 -5.89 -0.98
C TYR A 156 19.81 -7.03 0.02
N PHE A 157 19.00 -8.02 -0.32
CA PHE A 157 18.74 -9.17 0.53
C PHE A 157 19.85 -10.21 0.49
N GLY A 158 20.69 -10.22 -0.55
CA GLY A 158 21.73 -11.23 -0.75
C GLY A 158 21.14 -12.58 -1.12
N LEU A 159 20.10 -12.58 -1.97
CA LEU A 159 19.39 -13.78 -2.38
C LEU A 159 20.32 -14.72 -3.16
N CYS A 160 20.12 -16.04 -3.02
CA CYS A 160 20.93 -17.02 -3.72
C CYS A 160 20.67 -16.98 -5.24
N LYS A 161 21.53 -17.68 -5.98
CA LYS A 161 21.46 -17.67 -7.44
C LYS A 161 20.16 -18.27 -7.95
N GLU A 162 19.71 -19.35 -7.34
CA GLU A 162 18.49 -20.08 -7.71
C GLU A 162 17.26 -19.19 -7.56
N ASP A 163 17.13 -18.49 -6.44
CA ASP A 163 16.04 -17.54 -6.20
C ASP A 163 16.09 -16.37 -7.18
N ALA A 164 17.29 -15.83 -7.42
CA ALA A 164 17.48 -14.73 -8.35
C ALA A 164 17.08 -15.11 -9.79
N GLU A 165 17.43 -16.32 -10.23
CA GLU A 165 17.03 -16.87 -11.52
C GLU A 165 15.52 -17.07 -11.59
N TRP A 166 14.89 -17.63 -10.55
CA TRP A 166 13.44 -17.82 -10.50
C TRP A 166 12.67 -16.50 -10.55
N ILE A 167 13.10 -15.47 -9.82
CA ILE A 167 12.48 -14.14 -9.82
C ILE A 167 12.54 -13.51 -11.23
N LEU A 168 13.69 -13.62 -11.90
CA LEU A 168 13.97 -12.95 -13.17
C LEU A 168 13.60 -13.77 -14.42
N GLU A 169 13.17 -15.02 -14.26
CA GLU A 169 12.75 -15.90 -15.35
C GLU A 169 11.50 -15.38 -16.06
N SER A 170 10.51 -14.85 -15.32
CA SER A 170 9.28 -14.34 -15.94
C SER A 170 9.54 -12.99 -16.61
N PRO A 171 9.15 -12.79 -17.88
CA PRO A 171 9.24 -11.48 -18.53
C PRO A 171 8.12 -10.52 -18.10
N TYR A 172 7.10 -11.01 -17.39
CA TYR A 172 5.94 -10.22 -16.99
C TYR A 172 6.19 -9.50 -15.67
N SER A 173 5.97 -8.18 -15.66
CA SER A 173 6.18 -7.33 -14.48
C SER A 173 5.46 -7.84 -13.24
N VAL A 174 4.17 -8.17 -13.36
CA VAL A 174 3.34 -8.60 -12.21
C VAL A 174 3.86 -9.89 -11.61
N ASP A 175 4.26 -10.85 -12.45
CA ASP A 175 4.83 -12.11 -11.99
C ASP A 175 6.20 -11.90 -11.35
N CYS A 176 7.09 -11.14 -11.98
CA CYS A 176 8.41 -10.80 -11.43
C CYS A 176 8.27 -10.14 -10.05
N TRP A 177 7.31 -9.21 -9.94
CA TRP A 177 6.97 -8.54 -8.70
C TRP A 177 6.48 -9.51 -7.61
N HIS A 178 5.57 -10.40 -7.98
CA HIS A 178 5.04 -11.40 -7.07
C HIS A 178 6.13 -12.34 -6.57
N ARG A 179 6.90 -12.92 -7.49
CA ARG A 179 8.02 -13.83 -7.17
C ARG A 179 9.03 -13.16 -6.24
N MET A 180 9.42 -11.91 -6.53
CA MET A 180 10.33 -11.16 -5.67
C MET A 180 9.81 -11.03 -4.24
N ASN A 181 8.56 -10.60 -4.05
CA ASN A 181 7.99 -10.43 -2.71
C ASN A 181 7.84 -11.78 -1.98
N THR A 182 7.46 -12.85 -2.68
CA THR A 182 7.41 -14.21 -2.10
C THR A 182 8.77 -14.65 -1.56
N ILE A 183 9.88 -14.43 -2.30
CA ILE A 183 11.21 -14.79 -1.80
C ILE A 183 11.62 -13.89 -0.63
N ILE A 184 11.32 -12.58 -0.68
CA ILE A 184 11.65 -11.67 0.44
C ILE A 184 10.98 -12.14 1.74
N GLU A 185 9.70 -12.52 1.67
CA GLU A 185 8.95 -13.06 2.80
C GLU A 185 9.55 -14.37 3.35
N GLN A 186 10.20 -15.16 2.48
CA GLN A 186 10.85 -16.42 2.84
C GLN A 186 12.35 -16.29 3.18
N SER A 187 12.96 -15.15 2.90
CA SER A 187 14.43 -14.93 2.95
C SER A 187 15.06 -15.03 4.34
N GLY A 188 14.25 -15.19 5.40
CA GLY A 188 14.72 -15.22 6.79
C GLY A 188 15.35 -13.90 7.26
N ALA A 189 15.21 -12.82 6.47
CA ALA A 189 15.75 -11.51 6.81
C ALA A 189 15.17 -10.98 8.14
N SER A 190 15.97 -10.24 8.89
CA SER A 190 15.50 -9.59 10.11
C SER A 190 14.39 -8.58 9.80
N LEU A 191 13.47 -8.39 10.76
CA LEU A 191 12.39 -7.41 10.64
C LEU A 191 12.94 -6.00 10.35
N ASP A 192 14.05 -5.61 10.98
CA ASP A 192 14.69 -4.30 10.73
C ASP A 192 15.14 -4.16 9.27
N LYS A 193 15.73 -5.21 8.70
CA LYS A 193 16.20 -5.20 7.30
C LYS A 193 15.03 -5.11 6.32
N ILE A 194 13.95 -5.86 6.60
CA ILE A 194 12.70 -5.82 5.83
C ILE A 194 12.08 -4.42 5.92
N GLN A 195 12.02 -3.85 7.12
CA GLN A 195 11.47 -2.51 7.34
C GLN A 195 12.23 -1.45 6.55
N VAL A 196 13.56 -1.45 6.59
CA VAL A 196 14.40 -0.51 5.81
C VAL A 196 14.17 -0.68 4.31
N TRP A 197 13.96 -1.92 3.84
CA TRP A 197 13.61 -2.17 2.45
C TRP A 197 12.32 -1.45 2.05
N TYR A 198 11.21 -1.73 2.73
CA TYR A 198 9.91 -1.15 2.40
C TYR A 198 9.83 0.36 2.61
N MET A 199 10.57 0.90 3.59
CA MET A 199 10.50 2.32 3.95
C MET A 199 11.39 3.22 3.09
N ASP A 200 12.47 2.71 2.51
CA ASP A 200 13.50 3.56 1.89
C ASP A 200 14.13 2.94 0.64
N GLU A 201 14.85 1.82 0.79
CA GLU A 201 15.63 1.24 -0.32
C GLU A 201 14.76 0.89 -1.53
N ARG A 202 13.55 0.38 -1.27
CA ARG A 202 12.59 0.06 -2.32
C ARG A 202 12.08 1.31 -3.04
N GLN A 203 11.83 2.41 -2.32
CA GLN A 203 11.39 3.67 -2.93
C GLN A 203 12.50 4.24 -3.82
N ARG A 204 13.76 4.15 -3.36
CA ARG A 204 14.94 4.54 -4.16
C ARG A 204 15.06 3.69 -5.43
N ALA A 205 14.88 2.38 -5.33
CA ALA A 205 14.89 1.48 -6.48
C ALA A 205 13.76 1.80 -7.48
N ILE A 206 12.54 2.05 -7.00
CA ILE A 206 11.39 2.44 -7.84
C ILE A 206 11.67 3.76 -8.56
N LYS A 207 12.15 4.78 -7.84
CA LYS A 207 12.48 6.09 -8.42
C LYS A 207 13.53 5.97 -9.52
N ALA A 208 14.59 5.20 -9.28
CA ALA A 208 15.62 4.95 -10.29
C ALA A 208 15.06 4.21 -11.52
N ALA A 209 14.23 3.19 -11.32
CA ALA A 209 13.63 2.43 -12.40
C ALA A 209 12.68 3.28 -13.27
N LEU A 210 11.85 4.12 -12.65
CA LEU A 210 10.96 5.04 -13.35
C LEU A 210 11.74 6.13 -14.08
N SER A 211 12.83 6.64 -13.50
CA SER A 211 13.70 7.62 -14.17
C SER A 211 14.27 7.03 -15.47
N LEU A 212 14.82 5.81 -15.41
CA LEU A 212 15.29 5.09 -16.60
C LEU A 212 14.19 4.89 -17.63
N MET A 213 12.97 4.56 -17.19
CA MET A 213 11.81 4.40 -18.09
C MET A 213 11.48 5.69 -18.83
N PHE A 214 11.32 6.81 -18.12
CA PHE A 214 10.94 8.07 -18.75
C PHE A 214 12.07 8.66 -19.61
N GLU A 215 13.34 8.51 -19.21
CA GLU A 215 14.49 8.95 -20.01
C GLU A 215 14.61 8.18 -21.34
N GLN A 216 14.26 6.89 -21.36
CA GLN A 216 14.43 6.03 -22.53
C GLN A 216 13.20 5.99 -23.44
N HIS A 217 12.02 6.38 -22.94
CA HIS A 217 10.76 6.33 -23.68
C HIS A 217 10.12 7.72 -23.76
N SER A 218 10.42 8.45 -24.83
CA SER A 218 9.95 9.83 -25.03
C SER A 218 8.42 9.98 -25.04
N SER A 219 7.69 8.95 -25.50
CA SER A 219 6.22 8.94 -25.45
C SER A 219 5.68 8.84 -24.03
N LEU A 220 6.32 8.04 -23.17
CA LEU A 220 5.94 7.91 -21.76
C LEU A 220 6.29 9.17 -20.98
N LEU A 221 7.46 9.76 -21.27
CA LEU A 221 7.84 11.05 -20.70
C LEU A 221 6.84 12.14 -21.10
N ARG A 222 6.43 12.18 -22.37
CA ARG A 222 5.41 13.12 -22.82
C ARG A 222 4.09 12.91 -22.09
N ALA A 223 3.63 11.67 -21.96
CA ALA A 223 2.41 11.36 -21.21
C ALA A 223 2.49 11.83 -19.74
N LEU A 224 3.66 11.73 -19.11
CA LEU A 224 3.90 12.27 -17.77
C LEU A 224 3.90 13.81 -17.76
N LEU A 225 4.54 14.46 -18.74
CA LEU A 225 4.57 15.93 -18.79
C LEU A 225 3.19 16.53 -19.11
N ASP A 226 2.37 15.82 -19.89
CA ASP A 226 1.00 16.22 -20.22
C ASP A 226 0.08 16.21 -18.99
N THR A 227 0.48 15.62 -17.86
CA THR A 227 -0.23 15.74 -16.58
C THR A 227 -0.04 17.09 -15.90
N ASN A 228 0.93 17.90 -16.35
CA ASN A 228 1.24 19.22 -15.82
C ASN A 228 1.42 19.20 -14.28
N ASP A 229 0.64 20.02 -13.56
CA ASP A 229 0.62 20.19 -12.11
C ASP A 229 -0.48 19.35 -11.44
N ALA A 230 -1.05 18.36 -12.13
CA ALA A 230 -2.06 17.48 -11.56
C ALA A 230 -1.51 16.66 -10.38
N LEU A 231 -2.32 16.49 -9.33
CA LEU A 231 -2.09 15.49 -8.31
C LEU A 231 -2.31 14.08 -8.91
N LEU A 232 -1.23 13.32 -9.05
CA LEU A 232 -1.28 11.92 -9.49
C LEU A 232 -1.58 11.01 -8.30
N VAL A 233 -2.66 10.23 -8.38
CA VAL A 233 -3.13 9.39 -7.27
C VAL A 233 -3.19 7.93 -7.67
N TYR A 234 -2.33 7.10 -7.08
CA TYR A 234 -2.38 5.66 -7.29
C TYR A 234 -3.56 5.06 -6.52
N CYS A 235 -4.60 4.66 -7.24
CA CYS A 235 -5.87 4.18 -6.71
C CYS A 235 -5.97 2.66 -6.81
N CYS A 236 -5.41 1.96 -5.82
CA CYS A 236 -5.53 0.51 -5.64
C CYS A 236 -5.99 0.15 -4.22
N ARG A 237 -6.48 -1.08 -4.02
CA ARG A 237 -6.90 -1.52 -2.69
C ARG A 237 -5.72 -1.90 -1.81
N PHE A 238 -5.90 -1.82 -0.49
CA PHE A 238 -4.84 -2.16 0.47
C PHE A 238 -4.42 -3.64 0.38
N ALA A 239 -5.33 -4.55 0.02
CA ALA A 239 -5.04 -5.96 -0.22
C ALA A 239 -4.29 -6.28 -1.54
N SER A 240 -3.85 -5.26 -2.29
CA SER A 240 -3.01 -5.48 -3.49
C SER A 240 -1.54 -5.67 -3.12
N ILE A 241 -0.78 -6.28 -4.01
CA ILE A 241 0.64 -6.60 -3.83
C ILE A 241 1.57 -5.37 -3.76
N ASP A 242 1.00 -4.19 -3.95
CA ASP A 242 1.60 -2.87 -3.92
C ASP A 242 0.70 -1.88 -3.15
N GLY A 243 -0.14 -2.40 -2.25
CA GLY A 243 -1.12 -1.63 -1.47
C GLY A 243 -0.49 -0.52 -0.64
N GLU A 244 0.76 -0.68 -0.20
CA GLU A 244 1.53 0.33 0.54
C GLU A 244 1.95 1.54 -0.31
N LEU A 245 1.93 1.43 -1.65
CA LEU A 245 2.17 2.55 -2.56
C LEU A 245 0.88 3.27 -2.94
N SER A 246 -0.26 2.65 -2.65
CA SER A 246 -1.58 3.14 -2.99
C SER A 246 -2.17 3.99 -1.86
N ILE A 247 -3.17 4.81 -2.19
CA ILE A 247 -4.05 5.44 -1.19
C ILE A 247 -5.04 4.45 -0.52
N GLY A 248 -5.01 3.18 -0.91
CA GLY A 248 -5.85 2.12 -0.36
C GLY A 248 -7.32 2.17 -0.79
N MET A 249 -7.69 3.02 -1.76
CA MET A 249 -9.05 3.18 -2.27
C MET A 249 -9.10 3.08 -3.79
N ARG A 250 -10.21 2.59 -4.35
CA ARG A 250 -10.47 2.71 -5.80
C ARG A 250 -10.85 4.16 -6.12
N GLU A 251 -10.61 4.59 -7.36
CA GLU A 251 -10.95 5.94 -7.81
C GLU A 251 -12.42 6.31 -7.52
N ARG A 252 -13.35 5.40 -7.79
CA ARG A 252 -14.78 5.62 -7.52
C ARG A 252 -15.04 5.93 -6.04
N ASP A 253 -14.38 5.19 -5.16
CA ASP A 253 -14.58 5.31 -3.71
C ASP A 253 -13.92 6.61 -3.19
N LEU A 254 -12.75 6.96 -3.73
CA LEU A 254 -12.08 8.25 -3.47
C LEU A 254 -12.94 9.43 -3.90
N ARG A 255 -13.48 9.42 -5.13
CA ARG A 255 -14.30 10.53 -5.64
C ARG A 255 -15.60 10.69 -4.85
N ALA A 256 -16.23 9.58 -4.45
CA ALA A 256 -17.39 9.61 -3.58
C ALA A 256 -17.06 10.20 -2.19
N TRP A 257 -15.91 9.83 -1.63
CA TRP A 257 -15.44 10.37 -0.36
C TRP A 257 -15.17 11.88 -0.45
N LEU A 258 -14.46 12.34 -1.49
CA LEU A 258 -14.16 13.77 -1.70
C LEU A 258 -15.43 14.62 -1.86
N PHE A 259 -16.42 14.11 -2.59
CA PHE A 259 -17.73 14.74 -2.70
C PHE A 259 -18.42 14.87 -1.33
N ASN A 260 -18.33 13.86 -0.47
CA ASN A 260 -18.95 13.88 0.86
C ASN A 260 -18.30 14.87 1.84
N ILE A 261 -17.06 15.31 1.58
CA ILE A 261 -16.35 16.29 2.41
C ILE A 261 -16.20 17.65 1.72
N ASP A 262 -17.02 17.91 0.69
CA ASP A 262 -17.08 19.16 -0.06
C ASP A 262 -15.74 19.60 -0.69
N ILE A 263 -14.92 18.64 -1.15
CA ILE A 263 -13.69 18.91 -1.90
C ILE A 263 -13.93 18.70 -3.40
N ASP A 264 -13.76 19.75 -4.20
CA ASP A 264 -13.77 19.65 -5.66
C ASP A 264 -12.39 19.24 -6.21
N THR A 265 -12.41 18.31 -7.17
CA THR A 265 -11.21 17.77 -7.84
C THR A 265 -11.19 18.02 -9.34
N LYS A 266 -12.21 18.71 -9.88
CA LYS A 266 -12.30 19.08 -11.29
C LYS A 266 -12.00 20.57 -11.41
N GLN A 267 -10.87 20.88 -12.02
CA GLN A 267 -10.67 22.14 -12.75
C GLN A 267 -10.28 21.79 -14.17
#